data_AF-A0A7Y2XSV4-F1
#
_entry.id   AF-A0A7Y2XSV4-F1
#
_cell.length_a   1.000
_cell.length_b   1.000
_cell.length_c   1.000
_cell.angle_alpha   90.00
_cell.angle_beta   90.00
_cell.angle_gamma   90.00
#
_symmetry.space_group_name_H-M   'P 1'
#
loop_
_entity.id
_entity.type
_entity.pdbx_description
1 polymer ?
#
loop_
_entity_poly.entity_id
_entity_poly.type
_entity_poly.pdbx_seq_one_letter_code
_entity_poly.pdbx_strand_id
1 'polypeptide(L)' 'MTDAEHNKLILVQLGWRPFFQQQLGLEEWEYPMLRVIAQHRNRLELLGEAGELGLDLRPGMPAIT' A
#
# COMPACT_ATOMS: atom_id res chain seq x y z
N MET A 1 -40.66 -7.13 -34.40
CA MET A 1 -40.83 -5.74 -33.93
C MET A 1 -41.37 -5.85 -32.52
N THR A 2 -40.62 -5.68 -31.45
CA THR A 2 -39.32 -5.02 -31.21
C THR A 2 -38.77 -5.67 -29.94
N ASP A 3 -37.59 -6.27 -30.03
CA ASP A 3 -36.35 -5.78 -29.40
C ASP A 3 -36.27 -6.02 -27.89
N ALA A 4 -35.65 -7.16 -27.58
CA ALA A 4 -34.56 -7.27 -26.62
C ALA A 4 -34.72 -6.51 -25.30
N GLU A 5 -35.48 -7.10 -24.37
CA GLU A 5 -35.11 -7.03 -22.96
C GLU A 5 -33.73 -7.67 -22.80
N HIS A 6 -32.69 -6.86 -23.04
CA HIS A 6 -31.34 -7.17 -22.65
C HIS A 6 -31.37 -7.36 -21.14
N ASN A 7 -31.45 -8.63 -20.73
CA ASN A 7 -31.25 -9.06 -19.36
C ASN A 7 -29.86 -8.58 -18.94
N LYS A 8 -29.80 -7.36 -18.41
CA LYS A 8 -28.58 -6.70 -17.98
C LYS A 8 -28.13 -7.42 -16.72
N LEU A 9 -27.44 -8.53 -16.93
CA LEU A 9 -26.75 -9.24 -15.87
C LEU A 9 -25.77 -8.23 -15.24
N ILE A 10 -26.10 -7.79 -14.03
CA ILE A 10 -25.20 -6.93 -13.27
C ILE A 10 -24.00 -7.80 -12.87
N LEU A 11 -22.77 -7.27 -12.99
CA LEU A 11 -21.54 -8.07 -12.79
C LEU A 11 -21.57 -8.92 -11.51
N VAL A 12 -22.20 -8.41 -10.45
CA VAL A 12 -22.39 -9.11 -9.17
C VAL A 12 -23.10 -10.47 -9.32
N GLN A 13 -24.09 -10.59 -10.19
CA GLN A 13 -24.82 -11.83 -10.44
C GLN A 13 -23.98 -12.90 -11.14
N LEU A 14 -22.91 -12.50 -11.83
CA LEU A 14 -21.95 -13.40 -12.46
C LEU A 14 -20.89 -13.91 -11.48
N GLY A 15 -21.03 -13.62 -10.19
CA GLY A 15 -20.04 -13.97 -9.16
C GLY A 15 -18.89 -12.98 -9.05
N TRP A 16 -18.89 -11.90 -9.83
CA TRP A 16 -17.87 -10.86 -9.76
C TRP A 16 -18.18 -9.93 -8.59
N ARG A 17 -17.54 -10.21 -7.45
CA ARG A 17 -17.53 -9.30 -6.30
C ARG A 17 -16.25 -8.47 -6.39
N PRO A 18 -16.31 -7.14 -6.23
CA PRO A 18 -15.08 -6.39 -6.06
C PRO A 18 -14.40 -6.86 -4.77
N PHE A 19 -13.26 -7.53 -4.91
CA PHE A 19 -12.41 -7.85 -3.77
C PHE A 19 -11.56 -6.62 -3.50
N PHE A 20 -12.11 -5.69 -2.71
CA PHE A 20 -11.30 -4.62 -2.16
C PHE A 20 -10.43 -5.26 -1.07
N GLN A 21 -9.14 -5.44 -1.35
CA GLN A 21 -8.18 -5.60 -0.27
C GLN A 21 -8.32 -4.35 0.60
N GLN A 22 -8.64 -4.53 1.88
CA GLN A 22 -8.55 -3.42 2.82
C GLN A 22 -7.07 -3.03 2.88
N GLN A 23 -6.75 -1.93 2.21
CA GLN A 23 -5.51 -1.22 2.48
C GLN A 23 -5.75 -0.56 3.84
N LEU A 24 -5.03 -1.00 4.86
CA LEU A 24 -5.00 -0.29 6.13
C LEU A 24 -4.61 1.16 5.83
N GLY A 25 -5.41 2.09 6.33
CA GLY A 25 -5.07 3.51 6.30
C GLY A 25 -3.75 3.72 7.01
N LEU A 26 -2.94 4.68 6.55
CA LEU A 26 -1.70 5.06 7.24
C LEU A 26 -2.00 5.51 8.68
N GLU A 27 -3.24 5.95 8.95
CA GLU A 27 -3.72 6.41 10.24
C GLU A 27 -3.97 5.27 11.25
N GLU A 28 -4.05 4.02 10.79
CA GLU A 28 -4.30 2.85 11.64
C GLU A 28 -3.01 2.29 12.26
N TRP A 29 -1.85 2.83 11.90
CA TRP A 29 -0.56 2.38 12.43
C TRP A 29 -0.26 3.06 13.78
N GLU A 30 0.09 2.26 14.79
CA GLU A 30 0.51 2.76 16.11
C GLU A 30 1.84 3.54 16.07
N TYR A 31 2.58 3.45 14.97
CA TYR A 31 3.89 4.05 14.79
C TYR A 31 3.91 5.03 13.61
N PRO A 32 4.73 6.11 13.68
CA PRO A 32 4.96 6.99 12.55
C PRO A 32 5.48 6.21 11.35
N MET A 33 4.75 6.29 10.24
CA MET A 33 5.13 5.66 8.98
C MET A 33 6.08 6.58 8.21
N LEU A 34 7.24 6.04 7.82
CA LEU A 34 8.26 6.76 7.06
C LEU A 34 8.50 6.06 5.72
N ARG A 35 8.73 6.84 4.67
CA ARG A 35 9.10 6.33 3.34
C ARG A 35 10.61 6.27 3.19
N VAL A 36 11.16 5.14 2.76
CA VAL A 36 12.57 5.07 2.34
C VAL A 36 12.72 5.78 1.00
N ILE A 37 13.58 6.80 0.94
CA ILE A 37 13.83 7.59 -0.28
C ILE A 37 15.22 7.32 -0.88
N ALA A 38 16.17 6.82 -0.07
CA ALA A 38 17.44 6.30 -0.56
C ALA A 38 18.00 5.22 0.38
N GLN A 39 18.73 4.26 -0.18
CA GLN A 39 19.43 3.21 0.55
C GLN A 39 20.93 3.28 0.24
N HIS A 40 21.72 3.54 1.28
CA HIS A 40 23.17 3.48 1.25
C HIS A 40 23.66 2.23 2.00
N ARG A 41 24.96 1.95 1.92
CA ARG A 41 25.56 0.76 2.56
C ARG A 41 25.33 0.69 4.07
N ASN A 42 25.35 1.83 4.76
CA ASN A 42 25.31 1.92 6.21
C ASN A 42 24.18 2.83 6.73
N ARG A 43 23.28 3.28 5.86
CA ARG A 43 22.24 4.25 6.22
C ARG A 43 21.07 4.22 5.25
N LEU A 44 19.87 4.48 5.78
CA LEU A 44 18.70 4.83 5.00
C LEU A 44 18.42 6.32 5.11
N GLU A 45 17.97 6.89 4.01
CA GLU A 45 17.31 8.20 4.00
C GLU A 45 15.81 7.96 3.99
N LEU A 46 15.13 8.56 4.96
CA LEU A 46 13.71 8.40 5.22
C LEU A 46 13.01 9.75 5.08
N LEU A 47 11.76 9.75 4.63
CA LEU A 47 10.90 10.94 4.58
C LEU A 47 9.61 10.67 5.37
N GLY A 48 9.31 11.55 6.31
CA GLY A 48 8.05 11.58 7.06
C GLY A 48 7.41 12.96 7.04
N GLU A 49 6.33 13.12 7.80
CA GLU A 49 5.61 14.40 7.91
C GLU A 49 6.49 15.53 8.47
N ALA A 50 7.43 15.20 9.36
CA ALA A 50 8.38 16.15 9.93
C ALA A 50 9.58 16.46 9.02
N GLY A 51 9.65 15.86 7.83
CA GLY A 51 10.76 16.00 6.88
C GLY A 51 11.67 14.78 6.82
N GLU A 52 12.92 15.02 6.41
CA GLU A 52 13.90 13.96 6.18
C GLU A 52 14.58 13.49 7.47
N LEU A 53 14.82 12.19 7.57
CA LEU A 53 15.49 11.54 8.68
C LEU A 53 16.52 10.52 8.18
N GLY A 54 17.69 10.47 8.82
CA GLY A 54 18.67 9.42 8.62
C GLY A 54 18.51 8.27 9.61
N LEU A 55 18.47 7.04 9.13
CA LEU A 55 18.54 5.84 9.96
C LEU A 55 19.85 5.08 9.68
N ASP A 56 20.77 5.08 10.65
CA ASP A 56 22.02 4.33 10.53
C ASP A 56 21.78 2.82 10.70
N LEU A 57 22.30 2.03 9.75
CA LEU A 57 22.19 0.58 9.75
C LEU A 57 23.31 -0.03 10.61
N ARG A 58 22.92 -0.80 11.63
CA ARG A 58 23.85 -1.42 12.59
C ARG A 58 23.98 -2.93 12.34
N PRO A 59 25.15 -3.52 12.63
CA PRO A 59 25.30 -4.98 12.66
C PRO A 59 24.28 -5.58 13.64
N GLY A 60 23.43 -6.48 13.15
CA GLY A 60 22.34 -7.10 13.94
C GLY A 60 20.94 -6.62 13.55
N MET A 61 20.81 -5.59 12.71
CA MET A 61 19.53 -5.28 12.05
C MET A 61 19.24 -6.29 10.94
N PRO A 62 17.95 -6.56 10.63
CA PRO A 62 17.58 -7.40 9.49
C PRO A 62 18.18 -6.86 8.19
N ALA A 63 18.55 -7.76 7.28
CA ALA A 63 18.98 -7.38 5.95
C ALA A 63 17.81 -6.76 5.17
N ILE A 64 18.05 -5.60 4.58
CA ILE A 64 17.10 -4.94 3.66
C ILE A 64 17.36 -5.55 2.30
N THR A 65 16.42 -6.37 1.81
CA THR A 65 16.53 -7.12 0.54
C THR A 65 15.72 -6.45 -0.55
#